data_AF-A0AAP2UL36-F1
#
_entry.id   AF-A0AAP2UL36-F1
#
_cell.length_a   1.000
_cell.length_b   1.000
_cell.length_c   1.000
_cell.angle_alpha   90.00
_cell.angle_beta   90.00
_cell.angle_gamma   90.00
#
_symmetry.space_group_name_H-M   'P 1'
#
loop_
_entity.id
_entity.type
_entity.pdbx_description
1 polymer ?
#
loop_
_entity_poly.entity_id
_entity_poly.type
_entity_poly.pdbx_seq_one_letter_code
_entity_poly.pdbx_strand_id
1 'polypeptide(L)'
;MGHTPFGYKIENGIAVIDQPAADKLRQLYKNYLSGMSLSKAASAAGIKTYHGTAKRLMETAHYLGDSFYPAIIDKGTYQKAQEERKRRATALGRNNKQTQMRKLQIPTRFHMGEVTALYDNPVKQAEYLYSLIESESK
;
A
#
# COMPACT_ATOMS: atom_id res chain seq x y z
N MET A 1 -14.70 -4.94 12.08
CA MET A 1 -14.81 -4.16 10.82
C MET A 1 -15.51 -5.03 9.80
N GLY A 2 -16.62 -4.58 9.21
CA GLY A 2 -17.34 -5.38 8.22
C GLY A 2 -16.49 -5.59 6.96
N HIS A 3 -16.50 -6.81 6.43
CA HIS A 3 -15.80 -7.17 5.19
C HIS A 3 -16.62 -6.89 3.93
N THR A 4 -17.79 -6.26 4.07
CA THR A 4 -18.70 -5.95 2.97
C THR A 4 -18.10 -4.87 2.05
N PRO A 5 -17.98 -5.11 0.73
CA PRO A 5 -17.50 -4.10 -0.19
C PRO A 5 -18.41 -2.86 -0.22
N PHE A 6 -17.83 -1.68 -0.42
CA PHE A 6 -18.56 -0.41 -0.45
C PHE A 6 -19.60 -0.41 -1.58
N GLY A 7 -20.83 0.06 -1.34
CA GLY A 7 -21.91 -0.04 -2.32
C GLY A 7 -22.86 -1.22 -2.10
N TYR A 8 -22.56 -2.08 -1.12
CA TYR A 8 -23.44 -3.17 -0.70
C TYR A 8 -23.78 -3.08 0.78
N LYS A 9 -24.94 -3.62 1.12
CA LYS A 9 -25.40 -3.91 2.47
C LYS A 9 -25.85 -5.36 2.55
N ILE A 10 -25.76 -5.96 3.73
CA ILE A 10 -26.22 -7.33 3.96
C ILE A 10 -27.58 -7.24 4.65
N GLU A 11 -28.62 -7.73 3.98
CA GLU A 11 -29.98 -7.82 4.52
C GLU A 11 -30.37 -9.30 4.55
N ASN A 12 -30.65 -9.83 5.75
CA ASN A 12 -31.03 -11.25 5.95
C ASN A 12 -30.04 -12.26 5.34
N GLY A 13 -28.73 -11.95 5.38
CA GLY A 13 -27.70 -12.81 4.81
C GLY A 13 -27.50 -12.71 3.30
N ILE A 14 -28.27 -11.86 2.62
CA ILE A 14 -28.16 -11.61 1.16
C ILE A 14 -27.50 -10.25 0.94
N ALA A 15 -26.58 -10.17 -0.02
CA ALA A 15 -26.01 -8.88 -0.41
C ALA A 15 -26.96 -8.13 -1.34
N VAL A 16 -27.32 -6.93 -0.91
CA VAL A 16 -28.21 -6.01 -1.63
C VAL A 16 -27.42 -4.74 -1.96
N ILE A 17 -27.75 -4.11 -3.09
CA ILE A 17 -27.14 -2.84 -3.49
C ILE A 17 -27.58 -1.74 -2.50
N ASP A 18 -26.60 -1.06 -1.91
CA ASP A 18 -26.84 0.17 -1.18
C ASP A 18 -26.82 1.34 -2.18
N GLN A 19 -28.01 1.73 -2.65
CA GLN A 19 -28.18 2.64 -3.78
C GLN A 19 -27.40 3.97 -3.63
N PRO A 20 -27.46 4.68 -2.49
CA PRO A 20 -26.65 5.88 -2.27
C PRO A 20 -25.14 5.66 -2.39
N ALA A 21 -24.61 4.55 -1.89
CA ALA A 21 -23.18 4.24 -1.99
C ALA A 21 -22.80 3.77 -3.40
N ALA A 22 -23.65 2.98 -4.03
CA ALA A 22 -23.48 2.51 -5.41
C ALA A 22 -23.45 3.66 -6.41
N ASP A 23 -24.29 4.69 -6.23
CA ASP A 23 -24.30 5.86 -7.12
C ASP A 23 -23.03 6.70 -6.97
N LYS A 24 -22.50 6.84 -5.74
CA LYS A 24 -21.17 7.46 -5.53
C LYS A 24 -20.07 6.64 -6.20
N LEU A 25 -20.14 5.31 -6.16
CA LEU A 25 -19.18 4.44 -6.83
C LEU A 25 -19.25 4.62 -8.36
N ARG A 26 -20.45 4.65 -8.95
CA ARG A 26 -20.64 4.95 -10.39
C ARG A 26 -20.05 6.31 -10.76
N GLN A 27 -20.29 7.32 -9.93
CA GLN A 27 -19.74 8.65 -10.14
C GLN A 27 -18.21 8.68 -10.04
N LEU A 28 -17.61 7.89 -9.14
CA LEU A 28 -16.15 7.72 -9.06
C LEU A 28 -15.58 7.20 -10.39
N TYR A 29 -16.17 6.15 -10.97
CA TYR A 29 -15.72 5.63 -12.28
C TYR A 29 -15.85 6.69 -13.38
N LYS A 30 -17.00 7.39 -13.45
CA LYS A 30 -17.23 8.46 -14.43
C LYS A 30 -16.20 9.58 -14.31
N ASN A 31 -15.97 10.08 -13.09
CA ASN A 31 -15.01 11.15 -12.81
C ASN A 31 -13.56 10.73 -13.13
N TYR A 32 -13.19 9.48 -12.83
CA TYR A 32 -11.85 8.98 -13.12
C TYR A 32 -11.60 8.88 -14.63
N LEU A 33 -12.57 8.33 -15.37
CA LEU A 33 -12.53 8.22 -16.82
C LEU A 33 -12.59 9.58 -17.52
N SER A 34 -13.18 10.61 -16.88
CA SER A 34 -13.14 11.99 -17.37
C SER A 34 -11.79 12.70 -17.13
N GLY A 35 -10.76 11.98 -16.68
CA GLY A 35 -9.41 12.51 -16.52
C GLY A 35 -9.02 12.92 -15.09
N MET A 36 -9.93 12.83 -14.10
CA MET A 36 -9.57 13.21 -12.72
C MET A 36 -8.59 12.19 -12.10
N SER A 37 -7.80 12.64 -11.12
CA SER A 37 -7.01 11.75 -10.28
C SER A 37 -7.91 10.92 -9.36
N LEU A 38 -7.44 9.76 -8.89
CA LEU A 38 -8.24 8.86 -8.02
C LEU A 38 -8.81 9.56 -6.79
N SER A 39 -7.99 10.33 -6.08
CA SER A 39 -8.39 11.06 -4.88
C SER A 39 -9.37 12.19 -5.19
N LYS A 40 -9.15 12.94 -6.28
CA LYS A 40 -10.08 14.01 -6.70
C LYS A 40 -11.42 13.42 -7.16
N ALA A 41 -11.40 12.34 -7.93
CA ALA A 41 -12.58 11.64 -8.41
C ALA A 41 -13.46 11.12 -7.26
N ALA A 42 -12.83 10.51 -6.24
CA ALA A 42 -13.51 10.02 -5.05
C ALA A 42 -14.10 11.15 -4.20
N SER A 43 -13.32 12.21 -3.97
CA SER A 43 -13.79 13.39 -3.24
C SER A 43 -14.98 14.06 -3.94
N ALA A 44 -14.90 14.24 -5.27
CA ALA A 44 -15.98 14.80 -6.07
C ALA A 44 -17.24 13.89 -6.11
N ALA A 45 -17.07 12.58 -5.95
CA ALA A 45 -18.18 11.64 -5.78
C ALA A 45 -18.72 11.58 -4.34
N GLY A 46 -18.21 12.42 -3.41
CA GLY A 46 -18.64 12.43 -2.02
C GLY A 46 -18.13 11.24 -1.19
N ILE A 47 -17.07 10.57 -1.65
CA ILE A 47 -16.41 9.46 -0.95
C ILE A 47 -15.13 10.00 -0.28
N LYS A 48 -15.23 10.34 1.01
CA LYS A 48 -14.10 10.82 1.81
C LYS A 48 -13.12 9.67 2.10
N THR A 49 -12.13 9.49 1.25
CA THR A 49 -11.14 8.41 1.37
C THR A 49 -9.75 8.84 0.90
N TYR A 50 -8.74 8.05 1.23
CA TYR A 50 -7.37 8.25 0.77
C TYR A 50 -7.14 7.67 -0.64
N HIS A 51 -6.00 8.00 -1.24
CA HIS A 51 -5.61 7.50 -2.57
C HIS A 51 -5.65 5.96 -2.65
N GLY A 52 -5.10 5.25 -1.65
CA GLY A 52 -5.03 3.79 -1.66
C GLY A 52 -6.41 3.12 -1.59
N THR A 53 -7.33 3.68 -0.81
CA THR A 53 -8.71 3.21 -0.71
C THR A 53 -9.50 3.49 -1.99
N ALA A 54 -9.35 4.67 -2.60
CA ALA A 54 -9.95 4.97 -3.91
C ALA A 54 -9.44 4.03 -5.00
N LYS A 55 -8.13 3.72 -4.99
CA LYS A 55 -7.53 2.71 -5.88
C LYS A 55 -8.19 1.33 -5.68
N ARG A 56 -8.33 0.88 -4.43
CA ARG A 56 -8.96 -0.40 -4.08
C ARG A 56 -10.40 -0.47 -4.56
N LEU A 57 -11.19 0.59 -4.37
CA LEU A 57 -12.58 0.66 -4.88
C LEU A 57 -12.63 0.46 -6.39
N MET A 58 -11.67 1.00 -7.15
CA MET A 58 -11.65 0.80 -8.59
C MET A 58 -11.17 -0.59 -9.02
N GLU A 59 -10.42 -1.31 -8.18
CA GLU A 59 -9.87 -2.66 -8.45
C GLU A 59 -10.76 -3.81 -7.98
N THR A 60 -11.76 -3.54 -7.15
CA THR A 60 -12.62 -4.59 -6.59
C THR A 60 -13.46 -5.23 -7.69
N ALA A 61 -13.25 -6.53 -7.93
CA ALA A 61 -13.95 -7.27 -8.98
C ALA A 61 -15.43 -7.53 -8.66
N HIS A 62 -15.82 -7.57 -7.38
CA HIS A 62 -17.20 -7.81 -6.95
C HIS A 62 -18.21 -6.83 -7.57
N TYR A 63 -17.78 -5.64 -7.99
CA TYR A 63 -18.65 -4.66 -8.64
C TYR A 63 -19.16 -5.06 -10.03
N LEU A 64 -18.52 -6.04 -10.67
CA LEU A 64 -18.99 -6.66 -11.92
C LEU A 64 -20.17 -7.61 -11.70
N GLY A 65 -20.47 -7.93 -10.44
CA GLY A 65 -21.38 -8.99 -10.05
C GLY A 65 -20.68 -10.35 -9.96
N ASP A 66 -21.03 -11.12 -8.95
CA ASP A 66 -20.65 -12.52 -8.79
C ASP A 66 -21.83 -13.35 -8.25
N SER A 67 -21.59 -14.56 -7.74
CA SER A 67 -22.66 -15.43 -7.22
C SER A 67 -23.37 -14.86 -5.99
N PHE A 68 -22.78 -13.89 -5.29
CA PHE A 68 -23.29 -13.33 -4.04
C PHE A 68 -23.62 -11.84 -4.15
N TYR A 69 -22.77 -11.06 -4.81
CA TYR A 69 -22.92 -9.62 -4.98
C TYR A 69 -23.57 -9.28 -6.33
N PRO A 70 -24.67 -8.51 -6.36
CA PRO A 70 -25.25 -8.04 -7.61
C PRO A 70 -24.34 -7.00 -8.30
N ALA A 71 -24.40 -6.90 -9.63
CA ALA A 71 -23.55 -5.99 -10.39
C ALA A 71 -23.89 -4.51 -10.14
N ILE A 72 -22.88 -3.68 -9.86
CA ILE A 72 -23.04 -2.21 -9.74
C ILE A 72 -22.48 -1.48 -10.97
N ILE A 73 -21.40 -2.01 -11.55
CA ILE A 73 -20.64 -1.42 -12.66
C ILE A 73 -20.64 -2.39 -13.85
N ASP A 74 -20.78 -1.87 -15.06
CA ASP A 74 -20.70 -2.67 -16.27
C ASP A 74 -19.25 -3.10 -16.59
N LYS A 75 -19.11 -4.26 -17.23
CA LYS A 75 -17.81 -4.83 -17.58
C LYS A 75 -16.96 -3.91 -18.46
N GLY A 76 -17.59 -3.17 -19.37
CA GLY A 76 -16.90 -2.25 -20.28
C GLY A 76 -16.28 -1.06 -19.55
N THR A 77 -17.03 -0.41 -18.67
CA THR A 77 -16.58 0.70 -17.82
C THR A 77 -15.47 0.25 -16.88
N TYR A 78 -15.59 -0.93 -16.29
CA TYR A 78 -14.54 -1.49 -15.44
C TYR A 78 -13.25 -1.71 -16.22
N GLN A 79 -13.32 -2.36 -17.38
CA GLN A 79 -12.15 -2.61 -18.24
C GLN A 79 -11.48 -1.32 -18.71
N LYS A 80 -12.26 -0.35 -19.21
CA LYS A 80 -11.77 0.98 -19.60
C LYS A 80 -11.03 1.67 -18.45
N ALA A 81 -11.56 1.59 -17.23
CA ALA A 81 -10.92 2.18 -16.06
C ALA A 81 -9.59 1.48 -15.71
N GLN A 82 -9.51 0.15 -15.82
CA GLN A 82 -8.25 -0.58 -15.61
C GLN A 82 -7.20 -0.23 -16.66
N GLU A 83 -7.60 -0.16 -17.93
CA GLU A 83 -6.71 0.21 -19.04
C GLU A 83 -6.16 1.62 -18.87
N GLU A 84 -7.03 2.60 -18.58
CA GLU A 84 -6.62 3.98 -18.34
C GLU A 84 -5.67 4.07 -17.14
N ARG A 85 -5.90 3.27 -16.09
CA ARG A 85 -5.00 3.23 -14.93
C ARG A 85 -3.63 2.65 -15.28
N LYS A 86 -3.59 1.56 -16.05
CA LYS A 86 -2.34 0.98 -16.56
C LYS A 86 -1.60 1.98 -17.44
N ARG A 87 -2.30 2.66 -18.35
CA ARG A 87 -1.76 3.72 -19.23
C ARG A 87 -1.16 4.88 -18.44
N ARG A 88 -1.84 5.37 -17.41
CA ARG A 88 -1.29 6.44 -16.55
C ARG A 88 -0.06 5.96 -15.78
N ALA A 89 -0.05 4.71 -15.32
CA ALA A 89 1.07 4.15 -14.59
C ALA A 89 2.30 3.91 -15.48
N THR A 90 2.11 3.46 -16.74
CA THR A 90 3.19 3.34 -17.73
C THR A 90 3.75 4.72 -18.09
N ALA A 91 2.89 5.71 -18.36
CA ALA A 91 3.31 7.08 -18.69
C ALA A 91 4.17 7.73 -17.57
N LEU A 92 3.91 7.39 -16.31
CA LEU A 92 4.67 7.88 -15.16
C LEU A 92 5.90 7.02 -14.80
N GLY A 93 6.19 5.96 -15.57
CA GLY A 93 7.30 5.04 -15.28
C GLY A 93 7.16 4.33 -13.92
N ARG A 94 5.92 4.10 -13.45
CA ARG A 94 5.63 3.55 -12.12
C ARG A 94 5.42 2.03 -12.09
N ASN A 95 5.46 1.35 -13.23
CA ASN A 95 5.17 -0.08 -13.29
C ASN A 95 6.33 -0.96 -12.80
N ASN A 96 7.58 -0.48 -12.86
CA ASN A 96 8.78 -1.31 -12.63
C ASN A 96 9.82 -0.63 -11.71
N LYS A 97 9.40 0.08 -10.66
CA LYS A 97 10.36 0.55 -9.65
C LYS A 97 10.61 -0.57 -8.65
N GLN A 98 11.50 -1.50 -8.98
CA GLN A 98 12.22 -2.21 -7.93
C GLN A 98 13.02 -1.15 -7.19
N THR A 99 12.64 -0.85 -5.95
CA THR A 99 13.52 -0.10 -5.05
C THR A 99 14.79 -0.91 -4.94
N GLN A 100 15.85 -0.46 -5.59
CA GLN A 100 17.16 -1.03 -5.36
C GLN A 100 17.49 -0.75 -3.89
N MET A 101 17.41 -1.78 -3.05
CA MET A 101 17.92 -1.68 -1.71
C MET A 101 19.40 -1.33 -1.85
N ARG A 102 19.81 -0.18 -1.31
CA ARG A 102 21.22 0.12 -1.15
C ARG A 102 21.84 -1.07 -0.44
N LYS A 103 22.83 -1.72 -1.07
CA LYS A 103 23.66 -2.71 -0.40
C LYS A 103 24.44 -1.95 0.68
N LEU A 104 23.92 -1.94 1.90
CA LEU A 104 24.67 -1.48 3.05
C LEU A 104 25.76 -2.52 3.31
N GLN A 105 27.03 -2.11 3.19
CA GLN A 105 28.13 -2.93 3.67
C GLN A 105 28.22 -2.73 5.17
N ILE A 106 27.48 -3.54 5.93
CA ILE A 106 27.56 -3.56 7.38
C ILE A 106 28.77 -4.43 7.75
N PRO A 107 29.75 -3.91 8.51
CA PRO A 107 30.83 -4.75 9.03
C PRO A 107 30.24 -5.88 9.87
N THR A 108 30.54 -7.12 9.50
CA THR A 108 30.07 -8.33 10.20
C THR A 108 31.20 -9.06 10.92
N ARG A 109 32.44 -8.63 10.69
CA ARG A 109 33.64 -9.16 11.31
C ARG A 109 34.23 -8.10 12.22
N PHE A 110 34.43 -8.51 13.47
CA PHE A 110 35.01 -7.70 14.53
C PHE A 110 36.09 -8.53 15.20
N HIS A 111 37.18 -7.88 15.58
CA HIS A 111 38.22 -8.49 16.41
C HIS A 111 38.46 -7.61 17.63
N MET A 112 38.98 -8.23 18.68
CA MET A 112 39.35 -7.55 19.90
C MET A 112 40.86 -7.38 19.93
N GLY A 113 41.34 -6.17 20.21
CA GLY A 113 42.75 -5.89 20.42
C GLY A 113 43.33 -6.60 21.65
N GLU A 114 44.65 -6.59 21.78
CA GLU A 114 45.34 -7.18 22.94
C GLU A 114 44.99 -6.45 24.23
N VAL A 115 44.71 -7.23 25.29
CA VAL A 115 44.41 -6.69 26.62
C VAL A 115 45.72 -6.43 27.36
N THR A 116 46.07 -5.16 27.54
CA THR A 116 47.32 -4.73 28.20
C THR A 116 47.11 -4.21 29.62
N ALA A 117 45.87 -3.85 29.97
CA ALA A 117 45.51 -3.32 31.29
C ALA A 117 44.36 -4.09 31.93
N LEU A 118 44.39 -4.18 33.26
CA LEU A 118 43.31 -4.71 34.09
C LEU A 118 42.94 -3.66 35.14
N TYR A 119 41.65 -3.40 35.28
CA TYR A 119 41.07 -2.45 36.22
C TYR A 119 40.18 -3.17 37.23
N ASP A 120 40.31 -2.83 38.51
CA ASP A 120 39.51 -3.43 39.59
C ASP A 120 38.03 -3.04 39.51
N ASN A 121 37.73 -1.87 38.95
CA ASN A 121 36.35 -1.44 38.77
C ASN A 121 35.74 -2.18 37.57
N PRO A 122 34.67 -2.99 37.77
CA PRO A 122 34.09 -3.81 36.71
C PRO A 122 33.48 -2.99 35.57
N VAL A 123 32.93 -1.81 35.86
CA VAL A 123 32.37 -0.90 34.83
C VAL A 123 33.49 -0.37 33.96
N LYS A 124 34.59 0.07 34.58
CA LYS A 124 35.76 0.60 33.89
C LYS A 124 36.49 -0.48 33.08
N GLN A 125 36.56 -1.70 33.61
CA GLN A 125 37.11 -2.85 32.89
C GLN A 125 36.28 -3.16 31.65
N ALA A 126 34.95 -3.17 31.75
CA ALA A 126 34.07 -3.42 30.61
C ALA A 126 34.19 -2.31 29.54
N GLU A 127 34.23 -1.05 29.95
CA GLU A 127 34.45 0.09 29.05
C GLU A 127 35.76 -0.05 28.27
N TYR A 128 36.86 -0.36 28.97
CA TYR A 128 38.16 -0.61 28.34
C TYR A 128 38.09 -1.77 27.34
N LEU A 129 37.51 -2.91 27.71
CA LEU A 129 37.39 -4.07 26.81
C LEU A 129 36.55 -3.76 25.56
N TYR A 130 35.44 -3.03 25.70
CA TYR A 130 34.64 -2.63 24.53
C TYR A 130 35.37 -1.64 23.63
N SER A 131 36.24 -0.79 24.18
CA SER A 131 37.06 0.12 23.38
C SER A 131 38.09 -0.58 22.48
N LEU A 132 38.41 -1.85 22.77
CA LEU A 132 39.33 -2.68 21.98
C LEU A 132 38.65 -3.39 20.80
N ILE A 133 37.33 -3.30 20.66
CA ILE A 133 36.60 -3.94 19.55
C ILE A 133 36.73 -3.06 18.31
N GLU A 134 37.43 -3.58 17.31
CA GLU A 134 37.60 -2.93 16.02
C GLU A 134 36.87 -3.74 14.93
N SER A 135 36.25 -3.04 13.98
CA SER A 135 35.70 -3.66 12.78
C SER A 135 36.73 -3.66 11.66
N GLU A 136 36.79 -4.72 10.85
CA GLU A 136 37.72 -4.84 9.68
C GLU A 136 37.49 -3.78 8.57
N SER A 137 36.68 -2.75 8.78
CA SER A 137 36.32 -1.77 7.75
C SER A 137 37.48 -0.81 7.44
N LYS A 138 38.08 -0.98 6.25
CA LYS A 138 38.73 0.10 5.48
C LYS A 138 37.77 0.66 4.44
#